data_AF-A0A9P0IRL1-F1
#
_entry.id   AF-A0A9P0IRL1-F1
#
_cell.length_a   1.000
_cell.length_b   1.000
_cell.length_c   1.000
_cell.angle_alpha   90.00
_cell.angle_beta   90.00
_cell.angle_gamma   90.00
#
_symmetry.space_group_name_H-M   'P 1'
#
loop_
_entity.id
_entity.type
_entity.pdbx_description
1 polymer ?
#
loop_
_entity_poly.entity_id
_entity_poly.type
_entity_poly.pdbx_seq_one_letter_code
_entity_poly.pdbx_strand_id
1 'polypeptide(L)'
;MDSLIKSVGENDYQPEKYVKELSQRCMGPEELLQQKTNVQSLGEQINTMLKKNVFYNYIQFIDTAKEIANLEGEMYQLSHLLTEQASLLNSLASSSIVSEQISNSGKEVNGVQNAEVDNVIEEKRVQKLLNIMERVENCNNDWLSKFEVAKKSQISVENKMKTTVDHKMIQRADSILLVHNSFEPETPELELPEWIVDLADDLDVLIAQRHFEDANSLISKAKQYLEEHGDNISTSIEQEIKTKLENRIQALTLVLTKELQVSPDKSHKGGLRAARRAVRILNQLDKSSQACDLFLKVCSNLLKSQLQYVKRDGAMSSFVKKYSMVFFGTTIEITHEFLYKAFPNSSACASAFILWTIQEVNDFMIILNKHMFVPQTSLSNLSECIKVIHKNCQELCDYGIDLQFQIDGQLRIPLTKSINDIKEKTIEVIKMRFSEDKWKPFNLKTKQQRDKIIEEYTNYGFSNIESYNKGDSWIMLTQNTITFTRTYLLLLNDCLVLYSTDLANVIDQLLYEVFAAHCNYIKSSMKNKNFVNDINIITTNARFILDIFLSHCFKLYSASTGNANPQIHTRLKSEFGIIPTQNITGYI
;
A
#
# COMPACT_ATOMS: atom_id res chain seq x y z
N MET A 1 -43.77 28.91 -43.85
CA MET A 1 -42.58 28.43 -43.12
C MET A 1 -42.86 27.10 -42.42
N ASP A 2 -43.92 26.98 -41.62
CA ASP A 2 -44.27 25.75 -40.88
C ASP A 2 -44.46 24.48 -41.73
N SER A 3 -44.95 24.62 -42.97
CA SER A 3 -45.09 23.49 -43.90
C SER A 3 -43.74 22.90 -44.36
N LEU A 4 -42.66 23.69 -44.34
CA LEU A 4 -41.32 23.22 -44.68
C LEU A 4 -40.68 22.47 -43.51
N ILE A 5 -40.77 23.05 -42.31
CA ILE A 5 -40.26 22.46 -41.07
C ILE A 5 -40.90 21.09 -40.84
N LYS A 6 -42.22 20.97 -41.12
CA LYS A 6 -42.97 19.73 -40.96
C LYS A 6 -42.60 18.65 -41.99
N SER A 7 -42.32 19.03 -43.24
CA SER A 7 -41.97 18.08 -44.31
C SER A 7 -40.53 17.59 -44.26
N VAL A 8 -39.59 18.42 -43.80
CA VAL A 8 -38.17 18.04 -43.62
C VAL A 8 -37.98 17.05 -42.45
N GLY A 9 -38.90 17.04 -41.48
CA GLY A 9 -38.87 16.10 -40.34
C GLY A 9 -39.49 14.73 -40.61
N GLU A 10 -40.04 14.47 -41.79
CA GLU A 10 -40.64 13.18 -42.14
C GLU A 10 -39.58 12.18 -42.64
N ASN A 11 -39.66 10.92 -42.20
CA ASN A 11 -38.65 9.88 -42.47
C ASN A 11 -38.43 9.56 -43.98
N ASP A 12 -39.35 9.98 -44.85
CA ASP A 12 -39.32 9.74 -46.31
C ASP A 12 -39.14 11.03 -47.14
N TYR A 13 -38.52 12.08 -46.56
CA TYR A 13 -38.29 13.34 -47.27
C TYR A 13 -37.39 13.18 -48.50
N GLN A 14 -37.90 13.59 -49.68
CA GLN A 14 -37.18 13.54 -50.96
C GLN A 14 -36.83 14.96 -51.42
N PRO A 15 -35.57 15.42 -51.25
CA PRO A 15 -35.17 16.79 -51.56
C PRO A 15 -35.34 17.15 -53.04
N GLU A 16 -35.13 16.19 -53.93
CA GLU A 16 -35.26 16.37 -55.39
C GLU A 16 -36.72 16.65 -55.80
N LYS A 17 -37.68 15.98 -55.15
CA LYS A 17 -39.12 16.18 -55.39
C LYS A 17 -39.57 17.54 -54.88
N TYR A 18 -39.10 17.93 -53.71
CA TYR A 18 -39.38 19.23 -53.11
C TYR A 18 -38.87 20.39 -53.97
N VAL A 19 -37.61 20.32 -54.43
CA VAL A 19 -37.03 21.35 -55.31
C VAL A 19 -37.75 21.40 -56.66
N LYS A 20 -38.19 20.26 -57.19
CA LYS A 20 -38.96 20.18 -58.44
C LYS A 20 -40.34 20.83 -58.30
N GLU A 21 -41.08 20.55 -57.23
CA GLU A 21 -42.38 21.19 -56.95
C GLU A 21 -42.25 22.70 -56.65
N LEU A 22 -41.17 23.10 -55.97
CA LEU A 22 -40.85 24.51 -55.70
C LEU A 22 -40.58 25.27 -57.01
N SER A 23 -39.77 24.68 -57.89
CA SER A 23 -39.43 25.27 -59.20
C SER A 23 -40.62 25.39 -60.15
N GLN A 24 -41.61 24.50 -60.02
CA GLN A 24 -42.85 24.53 -60.82
C GLN A 24 -43.86 25.57 -60.33
N ARG A 25 -43.78 25.99 -59.06
CA ARG A 25 -44.67 27.00 -58.46
C ARG A 25 -44.15 28.43 -58.58
N CYS A 26 -42.84 28.63 -58.69
CA CYS A 26 -42.25 29.96 -58.81
C CYS A 26 -42.42 30.48 -60.24
N MET A 27 -43.07 31.64 -60.40
CA MET A 27 -43.25 32.30 -61.69
C MET A 27 -42.17 33.37 -61.88
N GLY A 28 -40.90 32.95 -61.94
CA GLY A 28 -39.78 33.82 -62.30
C GLY A 28 -38.53 33.68 -61.42
N PRO A 29 -37.40 34.25 -61.85
CA PRO A 29 -36.10 34.12 -61.17
C PRO A 29 -36.03 34.84 -59.82
N GLU A 30 -36.78 35.93 -59.61
CA GLU A 30 -36.79 36.67 -58.33
C GLU A 30 -37.46 35.89 -57.20
N GLU A 31 -38.62 35.26 -57.46
CA GLU A 31 -39.30 34.43 -56.46
C GLU A 31 -38.46 33.21 -56.05
N LEU A 32 -37.73 32.63 -57.01
CA LEU A 32 -36.87 31.48 -56.78
C LEU A 32 -35.63 31.86 -55.95
N LEU A 33 -35.08 33.06 -56.16
CA LEU A 33 -34.03 33.63 -55.33
C LEU A 33 -34.53 33.88 -53.90
N GLN A 34 -35.73 34.43 -53.74
CA GLN A 34 -36.33 34.68 -52.43
C GLN A 34 -36.60 33.39 -51.66
N GLN A 35 -37.08 32.33 -52.32
CA GLN A 35 -37.25 31.01 -51.70
C GLN A 35 -35.91 30.39 -51.30
N LYS A 36 -34.85 30.55 -52.11
CA LYS A 36 -33.50 30.11 -51.75
C LYS A 36 -32.98 30.81 -50.49
N THR A 37 -33.13 32.13 -50.40
CA THR A 37 -32.71 32.91 -49.22
C THR A 37 -33.51 32.51 -47.97
N ASN A 38 -34.80 32.19 -48.13
CA ASN A 38 -35.64 31.70 -47.04
C ASN A 38 -35.20 30.32 -46.55
N VAL A 39 -34.82 29.40 -47.44
CA VAL A 39 -34.29 28.09 -47.06
C VAL A 39 -32.93 28.21 -46.36
N GLN A 40 -32.07 29.13 -46.83
CA GLN A 40 -30.77 29.40 -46.21
C GLN A 40 -30.92 29.98 -44.80
N SER A 41 -31.77 31.00 -44.61
CA SER A 41 -31.99 31.60 -43.29
C SER A 41 -32.64 30.63 -42.31
N LEU A 42 -33.54 29.75 -42.80
CA LEU A 42 -34.10 28.68 -41.98
C LEU A 42 -33.03 27.65 -41.57
N GLY A 43 -32.10 27.32 -42.48
CA GLY A 43 -30.97 26.45 -42.19
C GLY A 43 -30.05 27.01 -41.11
N GLU A 44 -29.75 28.31 -41.16
CA GLU A 44 -28.96 29.00 -40.13
C GLU A 44 -29.67 29.04 -38.77
N GLN A 45 -30.99 29.30 -38.76
CA GLN A 45 -31.80 29.26 -37.54
C GLN A 45 -31.84 27.87 -36.91
N ILE A 46 -32.05 26.82 -37.72
CA ILE A 46 -32.05 25.43 -37.25
C ILE A 46 -30.66 25.05 -36.72
N ASN A 47 -29.58 25.43 -37.41
CA ASN A 47 -28.22 25.14 -36.95
C ASN A 47 -27.93 25.78 -35.58
N THR A 48 -28.34 27.04 -35.40
CA THR A 48 -28.19 27.76 -34.13
C THR A 48 -29.02 27.13 -33.01
N MET A 49 -30.27 26.74 -33.31
CA MET A 49 -31.14 26.03 -32.36
C MET A 49 -30.58 24.66 -31.98
N LEU A 50 -30.02 23.93 -32.94
CA LEU A 50 -29.40 22.62 -32.72
C LEU A 50 -28.16 22.75 -31.82
N LYS A 51 -27.29 23.73 -32.11
CA LYS A 51 -26.11 24.03 -31.27
C LYS A 51 -26.53 24.32 -29.82
N LYS A 52 -27.54 25.17 -29.61
CA LYS A 52 -28.07 25.44 -28.26
C LYS A 52 -28.64 24.21 -27.58
N ASN A 53 -29.43 23.39 -28.30
CA ASN A 53 -30.04 22.20 -27.72
C ASN A 53 -28.99 21.14 -27.34
N VAL A 54 -28.01 20.92 -28.22
CA VAL A 54 -26.86 20.05 -27.94
C VAL A 54 -26.07 20.57 -26.74
N PHE A 55 -25.87 21.88 -26.62
CA PHE A 55 -25.20 22.51 -25.48
C PHE A 55 -25.97 22.33 -24.17
N TYR A 56 -27.28 22.62 -24.16
CA TYR A 56 -28.12 22.49 -22.95
C TYR A 56 -28.22 21.03 -22.45
N ASN A 57 -28.25 20.07 -23.37
CA ASN A 57 -28.31 18.64 -23.03
C ASN A 57 -26.93 17.96 -23.03
N TYR A 58 -25.85 18.73 -23.19
CA TYR A 58 -24.49 18.21 -23.37
C TYR A 58 -24.05 17.34 -22.19
N ILE A 59 -24.37 17.75 -20.96
CA ILE A 59 -24.06 17.00 -19.74
C ILE A 59 -24.75 15.64 -19.76
N GLN A 60 -26.02 15.58 -20.14
CA GLN A 60 -26.76 14.31 -20.23
C GLN A 60 -26.20 13.40 -21.33
N PHE A 61 -25.83 13.96 -22.49
CA PHE A 61 -25.18 13.20 -23.56
C PHE A 61 -23.84 12.62 -23.12
N ILE A 62 -23.01 13.42 -22.44
CA ILE A 62 -21.71 13.00 -21.94
C ILE A 62 -21.84 11.96 -20.85
N ASP A 63 -22.75 12.15 -19.90
CA ASP A 63 -22.96 11.21 -18.80
C ASP A 63 -23.51 9.87 -19.32
N THR A 64 -24.46 9.91 -20.26
CA THR A 64 -24.98 8.71 -20.92
C THR A 64 -23.89 8.01 -21.74
N ALA A 65 -23.09 8.75 -22.49
CA ALA A 65 -21.98 8.19 -23.27
C ALA A 65 -20.87 7.60 -22.37
N LYS A 66 -20.58 8.23 -21.22
CA LYS A 66 -19.64 7.70 -20.21
C LYS A 66 -20.19 6.44 -19.57
N GLU A 67 -21.48 6.39 -19.27
CA GLU A 67 -22.12 5.21 -18.69
C GLU A 67 -22.13 4.04 -19.69
N ILE A 68 -22.40 4.30 -20.97
CA ILE A 68 -22.26 3.30 -22.05
C ILE A 68 -20.82 2.82 -22.17
N ALA A 69 -19.83 3.73 -22.16
CA ALA A 69 -18.42 3.36 -22.26
C ALA A 69 -17.92 2.57 -21.03
N ASN A 70 -18.42 2.92 -19.83
CA ASN A 70 -18.08 2.20 -18.61
C ASN A 70 -18.71 0.80 -18.60
N LEU A 71 -19.99 0.69 -18.99
CA LEU A 71 -20.66 -0.60 -19.19
C LEU A 71 -19.93 -1.45 -20.22
N GLU A 72 -19.47 -0.87 -21.33
CA GLU A 72 -18.67 -1.56 -22.34
C GLU A 72 -17.35 -2.08 -21.73
N GLY A 73 -16.65 -1.27 -20.93
CA GLY A 73 -15.44 -1.67 -20.22
C GLY A 73 -15.66 -2.82 -19.22
N GLU A 74 -16.69 -2.73 -18.38
CA GLU A 74 -17.06 -3.78 -17.42
C GLU A 74 -17.47 -5.07 -18.14
N MET A 75 -18.15 -4.96 -19.28
CA MET A 75 -18.55 -6.08 -20.11
C MET A 75 -17.35 -6.82 -20.72
N TYR A 76 -16.38 -6.08 -21.26
CA TYR A 76 -15.14 -6.68 -21.77
C TYR A 76 -14.31 -7.31 -20.66
N GLN A 77 -14.26 -6.71 -19.47
CA GLN A 77 -13.60 -7.29 -18.31
C GLN A 77 -14.26 -8.60 -17.88
N LEU A 78 -15.59 -8.64 -17.83
CA LEU A 78 -16.34 -9.86 -17.54
C LEU A 78 -16.07 -10.93 -18.60
N SER A 79 -16.06 -10.55 -19.88
CA SER A 79 -15.75 -11.48 -20.98
C SER A 79 -14.32 -12.02 -20.88
N HIS A 80 -13.34 -11.19 -20.52
CA HIS A 80 -11.96 -11.61 -20.27
C HIS A 80 -11.89 -12.59 -19.09
N LEU A 81 -12.54 -12.28 -17.96
CA LEU A 81 -12.59 -13.15 -16.79
C LEU A 81 -13.25 -14.50 -17.11
N LEU A 82 -14.32 -14.51 -17.90
CA LEU A 82 -14.98 -15.74 -18.36
C LEU A 82 -14.08 -16.56 -19.29
N THR A 83 -13.34 -15.89 -20.18
CA THR A 83 -12.36 -16.53 -21.08
C THR A 83 -11.17 -17.09 -20.29
N GLU A 84 -10.69 -16.36 -19.28
CA GLU A 84 -9.63 -16.80 -18.38
C GLU A 84 -10.07 -18.00 -17.54
N GLN A 85 -11.29 -17.97 -16.98
CA GLN A 85 -11.87 -19.13 -16.29
C GLN A 85 -12.03 -20.34 -17.21
N ALA A 86 -12.45 -20.14 -18.46
CA ALA A 86 -12.49 -21.20 -19.46
C ALA A 86 -11.08 -21.77 -19.76
N SER A 87 -10.06 -20.91 -19.86
CA SER A 87 -8.67 -21.33 -20.07
C SER A 87 -8.11 -22.10 -18.87
N LEU A 88 -8.45 -21.71 -17.64
CA LEU A 88 -8.07 -22.41 -16.42
C LEU A 88 -8.77 -23.77 -16.31
N LEU A 89 -10.05 -23.84 -16.69
CA LEU A 89 -10.79 -25.10 -16.80
C LEU A 89 -10.17 -26.02 -17.85
N ASN A 90 -9.72 -25.49 -19.00
CA ASN A 90 -8.95 -26.23 -20.00
C ASN A 90 -7.61 -26.75 -19.45
N SER A 91 -6.89 -25.92 -18.68
CA SER A 91 -5.65 -26.32 -18.02
C SER A 91 -5.87 -27.40 -16.95
N LEU A 92 -6.99 -27.34 -16.22
CA LEU A 92 -7.35 -28.33 -15.21
C LEU A 92 -7.78 -29.66 -15.86
N ALA A 93 -8.61 -29.61 -16.90
CA ALA A 93 -9.01 -30.77 -17.68
C ALA A 93 -7.79 -31.46 -18.32
N SER A 94 -6.88 -30.70 -18.93
CA SER A 94 -5.63 -31.23 -19.50
C SER A 94 -4.63 -31.71 -18.45
N SER A 95 -4.53 -31.07 -17.28
CA SER A 95 -3.67 -31.55 -16.18
C SER A 95 -4.15 -32.88 -15.59
N SER A 96 -5.47 -33.09 -15.53
CA SER A 96 -6.07 -34.36 -15.09
C SER A 96 -5.76 -35.49 -16.10
N ILE A 97 -5.74 -35.15 -17.39
CA ILE A 97 -5.34 -36.07 -18.48
C ILE A 97 -3.83 -36.38 -18.42
N VAL A 98 -2.98 -35.41 -18.04
CA VAL A 98 -1.52 -35.61 -17.91
C VAL A 98 -1.15 -36.45 -16.68
N SER A 99 -1.93 -36.40 -15.59
CA SER A 99 -1.73 -37.32 -14.46
C SER A 99 -1.96 -38.79 -14.83
N GLU A 100 -2.78 -39.08 -15.84
CA GLU A 100 -2.99 -40.45 -16.36
C GLU A 100 -1.75 -40.99 -17.10
N GLN A 101 -1.03 -40.15 -17.84
CA GLN A 101 0.17 -40.59 -18.58
C GLN A 101 1.39 -40.85 -17.69
N ILE A 102 1.51 -40.13 -16.56
CA ILE A 102 2.63 -40.33 -15.62
C ILE A 102 2.40 -41.58 -14.74
N SER A 103 1.14 -41.94 -14.48
CA SER A 103 0.75 -43.11 -13.68
C SER A 103 1.06 -44.46 -14.35
N ASN A 104 1.14 -44.50 -15.69
CA ASN A 104 1.44 -45.74 -16.43
C ASN A 104 2.93 -46.11 -16.50
N SER A 105 3.83 -45.32 -15.88
CA SER A 105 5.27 -45.64 -15.83
C SER A 105 5.75 -46.25 -14.50
N GLY A 106 4.85 -46.50 -13.55
CA GLY A 106 5.24 -47.17 -12.32
C GLY A 106 4.07 -47.62 -11.46
N LYS A 107 3.70 -48.90 -11.56
CA LYS A 107 3.81 -49.87 -10.46
C LYS A 107 3.21 -51.23 -10.82
N GLU A 108 4.04 -52.24 -10.60
CA GLU A 108 3.61 -53.58 -10.22
C GLU A 108 2.78 -53.56 -8.91
N VAL A 109 1.75 -54.41 -8.92
CA VAL A 109 1.19 -55.20 -7.81
C VAL A 109 0.16 -54.53 -6.86
N ASN A 110 -1.04 -55.14 -6.92
CA ASN A 110 -2.18 -55.19 -5.99
C ASN A 110 -3.26 -54.08 -6.04
N GLY A 111 -4.39 -54.40 -6.72
CA GLY A 111 -5.68 -53.70 -6.53
C GLY A 111 -6.65 -53.69 -7.72
N VAL A 112 -6.88 -54.80 -8.43
CA VAL A 112 -7.61 -54.85 -9.74
C VAL A 112 -9.15 -54.82 -9.60
N GLN A 113 -9.74 -54.13 -8.62
CA GLN A 113 -11.21 -53.99 -8.56
C GLN A 113 -11.72 -52.56 -8.35
N ASN A 114 -10.85 -51.59 -8.08
CA ASN A 114 -11.27 -50.18 -7.90
C ASN A 114 -10.86 -49.25 -9.06
N ALA A 115 -9.80 -49.58 -9.82
CA ALA A 115 -9.25 -48.69 -10.85
C ALA A 115 -10.19 -48.44 -12.05
N GLU A 116 -11.00 -49.44 -12.44
CA GLU A 116 -11.92 -49.32 -13.58
C GLU A 116 -13.14 -48.46 -13.24
N VAL A 117 -13.60 -48.49 -11.99
CA VAL A 117 -14.70 -47.66 -11.49
C VAL A 117 -14.24 -46.21 -11.32
N ASP A 118 -13.02 -46.00 -10.82
CA ASP A 118 -12.43 -44.67 -10.67
C ASP A 118 -12.19 -43.99 -12.02
N ASN A 119 -11.73 -44.72 -13.05
CA ASN A 119 -11.57 -44.19 -14.41
C ASN A 119 -12.91 -43.80 -15.06
N VAL A 120 -13.96 -44.63 -14.92
CA VAL A 120 -15.30 -44.30 -15.45
C VAL A 120 -15.92 -43.10 -14.74
N ILE A 121 -15.64 -42.91 -13.44
CA ILE A 121 -16.08 -41.72 -12.68
C ILE A 121 -15.33 -40.48 -13.14
N GLU A 122 -14.01 -40.58 -13.37
CA GLU A 122 -13.18 -39.46 -13.79
C GLU A 122 -13.50 -39.03 -15.24
N GLU A 123 -13.73 -39.98 -16.15
CA GLU A 123 -14.15 -39.71 -17.52
C GLU A 123 -15.53 -39.03 -17.57
N LYS A 124 -16.47 -39.44 -16.70
CA LYS A 124 -17.76 -38.74 -16.53
C LYS A 124 -17.61 -37.32 -15.97
N ARG A 125 -16.62 -37.08 -15.09
CA ARG A 125 -16.33 -35.73 -14.57
C ARG A 125 -15.73 -34.83 -15.64
N VAL A 126 -14.79 -35.34 -16.43
CA VAL A 126 -14.21 -34.63 -17.58
C VAL A 126 -15.29 -34.29 -18.61
N GLN A 127 -16.17 -35.23 -18.94
CA GLN A 127 -17.28 -34.98 -19.87
C GLN A 127 -18.26 -33.92 -19.33
N LYS A 128 -18.50 -33.90 -18.01
CA LYS A 128 -19.35 -32.88 -17.37
C LYS A 128 -18.69 -31.51 -17.38
N LEU A 129 -17.36 -31.43 -17.19
CA LEU A 129 -16.57 -30.20 -17.28
C LEU A 129 -16.58 -29.62 -18.71
N LEU A 130 -16.39 -30.46 -19.73
CA LEU A 130 -16.46 -30.05 -21.14
C LEU A 130 -17.84 -29.50 -21.52
N ASN A 131 -18.92 -30.12 -21.04
CA ASN A 131 -20.27 -29.67 -21.31
C ASN A 131 -20.61 -28.34 -20.59
N ILE A 132 -20.07 -28.13 -19.37
CA ILE A 132 -20.18 -26.83 -18.68
C ILE A 132 -19.40 -25.76 -19.45
N MET A 133 -18.21 -26.09 -19.97
CA MET A 133 -17.38 -25.19 -20.76
C MET A 133 -18.07 -24.74 -22.06
N GLU A 134 -18.60 -25.68 -22.84
CA GLU A 134 -19.34 -25.38 -24.08
C GLU A 134 -20.53 -24.45 -23.81
N ARG A 135 -21.23 -24.65 -22.68
CA ARG A 135 -22.35 -23.78 -22.27
C ARG A 135 -21.88 -22.38 -21.85
N VAL A 136 -20.72 -22.25 -21.23
CA VAL A 136 -20.16 -20.95 -20.82
C VAL A 136 -19.69 -20.16 -22.04
N GLU A 137 -19.00 -20.79 -22.99
CA GLU A 137 -18.57 -20.14 -24.23
C GLU A 137 -19.76 -19.73 -25.10
N ASN A 138 -20.77 -20.61 -25.25
CA ASN A 138 -21.97 -20.29 -26.00
C ASN A 138 -22.79 -19.17 -25.36
N CYS A 139 -22.91 -19.13 -24.02
CA CYS A 139 -23.54 -18.01 -23.32
C CYS A 139 -22.77 -16.69 -23.50
N ASN A 140 -21.43 -16.70 -23.47
CA ASN A 140 -20.61 -15.51 -23.68
C ASN A 140 -20.83 -14.94 -25.09
N ASN A 141 -20.83 -15.81 -26.11
CA ASN A 141 -21.07 -15.42 -27.51
C ASN A 141 -22.51 -14.93 -27.77
N ASP A 142 -23.52 -15.63 -27.22
CA ASP A 142 -24.94 -15.23 -27.34
C ASP A 142 -25.17 -13.86 -26.69
N TRP A 143 -24.59 -13.63 -25.51
CA TRP A 143 -24.75 -12.38 -24.78
C TRP A 143 -24.05 -11.20 -25.47
N LEU A 144 -22.84 -11.40 -26.01
CA LEU A 144 -22.14 -10.40 -26.84
C LEU A 144 -22.97 -10.04 -28.09
N SER A 145 -23.56 -11.02 -28.77
CA SER A 145 -24.39 -10.78 -29.95
C SER A 145 -25.67 -10.00 -29.64
N LYS A 146 -26.34 -10.32 -28.51
CA LYS A 146 -27.53 -9.61 -28.04
C LYS A 146 -27.21 -8.17 -27.65
N PHE A 147 -26.04 -7.95 -27.06
CA PHE A 147 -25.57 -6.61 -26.75
C PHE A 147 -25.29 -5.78 -28.00
N GLU A 148 -24.65 -6.34 -29.03
CA GLU A 148 -24.44 -5.62 -30.30
C GLU A 148 -25.76 -5.22 -30.98
N VAL A 149 -26.77 -6.09 -30.90
CA VAL A 149 -28.11 -5.80 -31.43
C VAL A 149 -28.80 -4.71 -30.60
N ALA A 150 -28.70 -4.75 -29.26
CA ALA A 150 -29.22 -3.71 -28.38
C ALA A 150 -28.52 -2.35 -28.61
N LYS A 151 -27.19 -2.34 -28.81
CA LYS A 151 -26.41 -1.14 -29.17
C LYS A 151 -26.91 -0.55 -30.50
N LYS A 152 -27.10 -1.38 -31.53
CA LYS A 152 -27.62 -0.93 -32.83
C LYS A 152 -29.06 -0.40 -32.75
N SER A 153 -29.92 -1.01 -31.93
CA SER A 153 -31.30 -0.54 -31.75
C SER A 153 -31.38 0.76 -30.95
N GLN A 154 -30.54 0.95 -29.94
CA GLN A 154 -30.51 2.15 -29.10
C GLN A 154 -29.95 3.37 -29.86
N ILE A 155 -28.91 3.19 -30.69
CA ILE A 155 -28.41 4.21 -31.64
C ILE A 155 -29.51 4.60 -32.64
N SER A 156 -30.34 3.64 -33.08
CA SER A 156 -31.49 3.93 -33.94
C SER A 156 -32.63 4.67 -33.22
N VAL A 157 -32.80 4.50 -31.92
CA VAL A 157 -33.78 5.22 -31.09
C VAL A 157 -33.32 6.66 -30.82
N GLU A 158 -32.02 6.89 -30.56
CA GLU A 158 -31.43 8.23 -30.43
C GLU A 158 -31.54 9.04 -31.73
N ASN A 159 -31.33 8.41 -32.89
CA ASN A 159 -31.54 9.06 -34.18
C ASN A 159 -33.02 9.43 -34.44
N LYS A 160 -33.97 8.69 -33.87
CA LYS A 160 -35.41 9.03 -33.92
C LYS A 160 -35.83 10.10 -32.90
N MET A 161 -35.19 10.18 -31.74
CA MET A 161 -35.47 11.24 -30.76
C MET A 161 -35.01 12.62 -31.24
N LYS A 162 -34.04 12.71 -32.16
CA LYS A 162 -33.69 13.97 -32.85
C LYS A 162 -34.81 14.54 -33.74
N THR A 163 -35.75 13.70 -34.19
CA THR A 163 -36.86 14.12 -35.07
C THR A 163 -38.16 14.45 -34.34
N THR A 164 -38.30 14.11 -33.05
CA THR A 164 -39.51 14.38 -32.25
C THR A 164 -39.16 15.20 -31.02
N VAL A 165 -39.04 16.51 -31.19
CA VAL A 165 -39.13 17.47 -30.08
C VAL A 165 -40.41 18.26 -30.25
N ASP A 166 -41.40 17.91 -29.43
CA ASP A 166 -42.69 18.59 -29.31
C ASP A 166 -42.49 20.09 -29.09
N HIS A 167 -43.21 20.89 -29.87
CA HIS A 167 -43.37 22.32 -29.67
C HIS A 167 -44.18 22.56 -28.38
N LYS A 168 -43.49 22.80 -27.26
CA LYS A 168 -44.06 23.56 -26.14
C LYS A 168 -43.42 24.94 -26.09
N MET A 169 -44.22 25.94 -26.45
CA MET A 169 -43.93 27.36 -26.25
C MET A 169 -43.48 27.61 -24.81
N ILE A 170 -42.29 28.19 -24.66
CA ILE A 170 -41.91 28.93 -23.45
C ILE A 170 -41.83 30.40 -23.85
N GLN A 171 -42.61 31.21 -23.14
CA GLN A 171 -42.81 32.64 -23.36
C GLN A 171 -41.49 33.41 -23.29
N ARG A 172 -41.29 34.31 -24.26
CA ARG A 172 -40.34 35.42 -24.18
C ARG A 172 -40.68 36.29 -22.97
N ALA A 173 -39.70 36.55 -22.11
CA ALA A 173 -39.66 37.78 -21.35
C ALA A 173 -39.07 38.86 -22.28
N ASP A 174 -39.93 39.74 -22.77
CA ASP A 174 -39.52 40.93 -23.50
C ASP A 174 -38.75 41.85 -22.56
N SER A 175 -37.44 42.00 -22.80
CA SER A 175 -36.72 43.18 -22.34
C SER A 175 -36.95 44.27 -23.39
N ILE A 176 -37.90 45.16 -23.08
CA ILE A 176 -38.16 46.39 -23.84
C ILE A 176 -36.87 47.22 -23.86
N LEU A 177 -36.34 47.42 -25.06
CA LEU A 177 -35.39 48.48 -25.38
C LEU A 177 -36.06 49.83 -25.12
N LEU A 178 -35.71 50.47 -24.00
CA LEU A 178 -35.91 51.90 -23.82
C LEU A 178 -34.85 52.62 -24.64
N VAL A 179 -35.25 53.05 -25.83
CA VAL A 179 -34.54 54.04 -26.64
C VAL A 179 -34.45 55.32 -25.80
N HIS A 180 -33.28 55.59 -25.23
CA HIS A 180 -32.92 56.95 -24.82
C HIS A 180 -31.93 57.50 -25.84
N ASN A 181 -32.45 58.32 -26.76
CA ASN A 181 -31.64 59.25 -27.54
C ASN A 181 -30.93 60.18 -26.56
N SER A 182 -29.62 60.09 -26.46
CA SER A 182 -28.75 61.16 -25.99
C SER A 182 -27.42 61.04 -26.72
N PHE A 183 -27.10 62.10 -27.44
CA PHE A 183 -25.92 62.33 -28.24
C PHE A 183 -24.69 62.35 -27.33
N GLU A 184 -23.80 61.36 -27.41
CA GLU A 184 -22.43 61.44 -26.87
C GLU A 184 -21.46 60.74 -27.84
N PRO A 185 -20.23 61.27 -28.00
CA PRO A 185 -19.36 60.96 -29.12
C PRO A 185 -18.79 59.55 -29.04
N GLU A 186 -18.69 58.90 -30.21
CA GLU A 186 -18.02 57.63 -30.45
C GLU A 186 -16.64 57.61 -29.78
N THR A 187 -16.54 56.92 -28.65
CA THR A 187 -15.27 56.37 -28.18
C THR A 187 -15.14 55.00 -28.83
N PRO A 188 -13.95 54.61 -29.33
CA PRO A 188 -13.80 53.33 -30.00
C PRO A 188 -14.03 52.24 -28.95
N GLU A 189 -15.15 51.52 -29.06
CA GLU A 189 -15.40 50.31 -28.29
C GLU A 189 -14.21 49.37 -28.53
N LEU A 190 -13.43 49.10 -27.50
CA LEU A 190 -12.40 48.08 -27.56
C LEU A 190 -13.10 46.73 -27.78
N GLU A 191 -13.05 46.22 -29.00
CA GLU A 191 -13.51 44.87 -29.34
C GLU A 191 -12.69 43.85 -28.54
N LEU A 192 -13.35 43.17 -27.60
CA LEU A 192 -12.75 42.08 -26.86
C LEU A 192 -12.38 40.95 -27.82
N PRO A 193 -11.21 40.32 -27.67
CA PRO A 193 -10.85 39.15 -28.45
C PRO A 193 -11.91 38.03 -28.34
N GLU A 194 -12.22 37.38 -29.46
CA GLU A 194 -13.24 36.32 -29.55
C GLU A 194 -13.03 35.20 -28.52
N TRP A 195 -11.79 34.79 -28.27
CA TRP A 195 -11.46 33.78 -27.27
C TRP A 195 -11.76 34.18 -25.81
N ILE A 196 -11.89 35.48 -25.51
CA ILE A 196 -12.31 35.97 -24.18
C ILE A 196 -13.83 35.93 -24.05
N VAL A 197 -14.54 36.18 -25.15
CA VAL A 197 -15.99 36.05 -25.20
C VAL A 197 -16.39 34.60 -24.97
N ASP A 198 -15.70 33.67 -25.64
CA ASP A 198 -15.94 32.23 -25.56
C ASP A 198 -15.25 31.54 -24.37
N LEU A 199 -14.44 32.27 -23.59
CA LEU A 199 -13.63 31.75 -22.47
C LEU A 199 -14.42 30.86 -21.50
N ALA A 200 -15.63 31.29 -21.15
CA ALA A 200 -16.47 30.58 -20.20
C ALA A 200 -16.93 29.22 -20.74
N ASP A 201 -17.35 29.19 -22.01
CA ASP A 201 -17.87 28.00 -22.67
C ASP A 201 -16.74 27.01 -22.98
N ASP A 202 -15.59 27.51 -23.46
CA ASP A 202 -14.40 26.70 -23.71
C ASP A 202 -13.87 26.04 -22.44
N LEU A 203 -13.83 26.78 -21.32
CA LEU A 203 -13.45 26.21 -20.03
C LEU A 203 -14.43 25.12 -19.57
N ASP A 204 -15.73 25.34 -19.71
CA ASP A 204 -16.74 24.35 -19.33
C ASP A 204 -16.61 23.06 -20.17
N VAL A 205 -16.33 23.19 -21.47
CA VAL A 205 -16.07 22.05 -22.38
C VAL A 205 -14.80 21.30 -21.97
N LEU A 206 -13.69 22.01 -21.74
CA LEU A 206 -12.42 21.39 -21.35
C LEU A 206 -12.51 20.68 -20.00
N ILE A 207 -13.22 21.27 -19.02
CA ILE A 207 -13.49 20.65 -17.72
C ILE A 207 -14.35 19.39 -17.90
N ALA A 208 -15.41 19.44 -18.69
CA ALA A 208 -16.31 18.29 -18.93
C ALA A 208 -15.61 17.11 -19.62
N GLN A 209 -14.69 17.41 -20.55
CA GLN A 209 -13.85 16.45 -21.28
C GLN A 209 -12.65 15.95 -20.46
N ARG A 210 -12.40 16.50 -19.26
CA ARG A 210 -11.25 16.19 -18.39
C ARG A 210 -9.89 16.54 -19.02
N HIS A 211 -9.88 17.51 -19.93
CA HIS A 211 -8.67 18.11 -20.47
C HIS A 211 -8.17 19.20 -19.52
N PHE A 212 -7.71 18.77 -18.34
CA PHE A 212 -7.43 19.70 -17.24
C PHE A 212 -6.19 20.57 -17.48
N GLU A 213 -5.13 20.09 -18.14
CA GLU A 213 -3.99 20.95 -18.50
C GLU A 213 -4.40 22.04 -19.47
N ASP A 214 -5.21 21.70 -20.48
CA ASP A 214 -5.67 22.66 -21.47
C ASP A 214 -6.56 23.72 -20.81
N ALA A 215 -7.47 23.31 -19.92
CA ALA A 215 -8.27 24.23 -19.11
C ALA A 215 -7.40 25.16 -18.26
N ASN A 216 -6.34 24.62 -17.63
CA ASN A 216 -5.42 25.42 -16.83
C ASN A 216 -4.58 26.38 -17.69
N SER A 217 -4.16 25.96 -18.89
CA SER A 217 -3.45 26.83 -19.83
C SER A 217 -4.31 28.02 -20.28
N LEU A 218 -5.60 27.77 -20.51
CA LEU A 218 -6.57 28.80 -20.87
C LEU A 218 -6.83 29.77 -19.69
N ILE A 219 -6.89 29.25 -18.46
CA ILE A 219 -6.95 30.07 -17.23
C ILE A 219 -5.71 30.96 -17.11
N SER A 220 -4.50 30.40 -17.28
CA SER A 220 -3.25 31.18 -17.23
C SER A 220 -3.22 32.27 -18.30
N LYS A 221 -3.64 31.95 -19.53
CA LYS A 221 -3.75 32.92 -20.63
C LYS A 221 -4.75 34.04 -20.31
N ALA A 222 -5.89 33.71 -19.71
CA ALA A 222 -6.89 34.69 -19.29
C ALA A 222 -6.37 35.60 -18.17
N LYS A 223 -5.65 35.05 -17.17
CA LYS A 223 -5.01 35.84 -16.11
C LYS A 223 -3.95 36.80 -16.67
N GLN A 224 -3.07 36.32 -17.55
CA GLN A 224 -2.04 37.14 -18.18
C GLN A 224 -2.65 38.27 -19.02
N TYR A 225 -3.71 37.98 -19.78
CA TYR A 225 -4.40 39.02 -20.54
C TYR A 225 -4.98 40.12 -19.63
N LEU A 226 -5.60 39.74 -18.51
CA LEU A 226 -6.12 40.70 -17.54
C LEU A 226 -5.02 41.54 -16.88
N GLU A 227 -3.81 40.98 -16.69
CA GLU A 227 -2.65 41.74 -16.18
C GLU A 227 -2.09 42.71 -17.22
N GLU A 228 -2.03 42.32 -18.50
CA GLU A 228 -1.45 43.13 -19.57
C GLU A 228 -2.41 44.21 -20.11
N HIS A 229 -3.71 43.94 -20.11
CA HIS A 229 -4.73 44.79 -20.75
C HIS A 229 -5.79 45.32 -19.77
N GLY A 230 -5.66 45.06 -18.47
CA GLY A 230 -6.60 45.51 -17.44
C GLY A 230 -6.79 47.03 -17.43
N ASP A 231 -5.71 47.80 -17.60
CA ASP A 231 -5.74 49.27 -17.63
C ASP A 231 -6.45 49.85 -18.87
N ASN A 232 -6.56 49.06 -19.95
CA ASN A 232 -7.14 49.49 -21.22
C ASN A 232 -8.63 49.13 -21.34
N ILE A 233 -9.17 48.32 -20.43
CA ILE A 233 -10.56 47.84 -20.48
C ILE A 233 -11.38 48.55 -19.39
N SER A 234 -12.66 48.82 -19.65
CA SER A 234 -13.55 49.38 -18.63
C SER A 234 -13.59 48.48 -17.39
N THR A 235 -13.49 49.10 -16.21
CA THR A 235 -13.41 48.41 -14.91
C THR A 235 -14.59 47.46 -14.67
N SER A 236 -15.76 47.75 -15.26
CA SER A 236 -16.96 46.89 -15.21
C SER A 236 -16.79 45.59 -16.02
N ILE A 237 -16.21 45.67 -17.21
CA ILE A 237 -15.98 44.52 -18.10
C ILE A 237 -14.87 43.63 -17.51
N GLU A 238 -13.82 44.25 -16.98
CA GLU A 238 -12.72 43.54 -16.31
C GLU A 238 -13.24 42.73 -15.11
N GLN A 239 -14.13 43.32 -14.29
CA GLN A 239 -14.76 42.62 -13.16
C GLN A 239 -15.67 41.47 -13.62
N GLU A 240 -16.39 41.61 -14.72
CA GLU A 240 -17.22 40.54 -15.27
C GLU A 240 -16.37 39.34 -15.73
N ILE A 241 -15.28 39.60 -16.46
CA ILE A 241 -14.34 38.55 -16.91
C ILE A 241 -13.70 37.86 -15.70
N LYS A 242 -13.24 38.63 -14.71
CA LYS A 242 -12.69 38.09 -13.45
C LYS A 242 -13.70 37.19 -12.74
N THR A 243 -14.96 37.61 -12.63
CA THR A 243 -16.02 36.83 -11.97
C THR A 243 -16.31 35.54 -12.73
N LYS A 244 -16.40 35.58 -14.06
CA LYS A 244 -16.60 34.39 -14.90
C LYS A 244 -15.43 33.41 -14.75
N LEU A 245 -14.20 33.91 -14.78
CA LEU A 245 -12.98 33.12 -14.63
C LEU A 245 -12.89 32.46 -13.25
N GLU A 246 -13.15 33.22 -12.18
CA GLU A 246 -13.13 32.69 -10.80
C GLU A 246 -14.18 31.58 -10.60
N ASN A 247 -15.39 31.73 -11.14
CA ASN A 247 -16.40 30.67 -11.08
C ASN A 247 -15.93 29.37 -11.74
N ARG A 248 -15.20 29.45 -12.87
CA ARG A 248 -14.65 28.26 -13.55
C ARG A 248 -13.41 27.70 -12.86
N ILE A 249 -12.57 28.54 -12.25
CA ILE A 249 -11.48 28.09 -11.37
C ILE A 249 -12.04 27.28 -10.20
N GLN A 250 -13.14 27.74 -9.59
CA GLN A 250 -13.83 27.01 -8.53
C GLN A 250 -14.40 25.67 -9.03
N ALA A 251 -15.05 25.67 -10.21
CA ALA A 251 -15.56 24.45 -10.82
C ALA A 251 -14.44 23.42 -11.12
N LEU A 252 -13.35 23.85 -11.75
CA LEU A 252 -12.18 23.01 -12.02
C LEU A 252 -11.57 22.47 -10.72
N THR A 253 -11.40 23.32 -9.70
CA THR A 253 -10.88 22.92 -8.38
C THR A 253 -11.76 21.84 -7.74
N LEU A 254 -13.09 21.98 -7.83
CA LEU A 254 -14.04 21.00 -7.30
C LEU A 254 -13.93 19.66 -8.02
N VAL A 255 -13.84 19.67 -9.35
CA VAL A 255 -13.69 18.44 -10.16
C VAL A 255 -12.35 17.75 -9.85
N LEU A 256 -11.25 18.49 -9.82
CA LEU A 256 -9.92 17.95 -9.48
C LEU A 256 -9.87 17.38 -8.06
N THR A 257 -10.52 18.06 -7.10
CA THR A 257 -10.65 17.55 -5.73
C THR A 257 -11.42 16.24 -5.71
N LYS A 258 -12.53 16.13 -6.46
CA LYS A 258 -13.33 14.91 -6.56
C LYS A 258 -12.57 13.75 -7.25
N GLU A 259 -11.64 14.06 -8.15
CA GLU A 259 -10.75 13.06 -8.76
C GLU A 259 -9.70 12.52 -7.80
N LEU A 260 -9.21 13.35 -6.89
CA LEU A 260 -8.26 12.96 -5.85
C LEU A 260 -8.93 12.31 -4.63
N GLN A 261 -10.24 12.51 -4.44
CA GLN A 261 -10.98 11.89 -3.35
C GLN A 261 -11.03 10.37 -3.51
N VAL A 262 -10.65 9.68 -2.45
CA VAL A 262 -10.67 8.23 -2.41
C VAL A 262 -12.08 7.75 -2.08
N SER A 263 -12.81 7.29 -3.09
CA SER A 263 -14.09 6.58 -2.93
C SER A 263 -13.85 5.06 -2.90
N PRO A 264 -14.56 4.31 -2.04
CA PRO A 264 -14.40 2.85 -1.92
C PRO A 264 -14.65 2.08 -3.23
N ASP A 265 -15.46 2.64 -4.14
CA ASP A 265 -15.86 1.98 -5.39
C ASP A 265 -14.91 2.25 -6.58
N LYS A 266 -13.93 3.15 -6.42
CA LYS A 266 -12.96 3.44 -7.48
C LYS A 266 -11.63 2.75 -7.19
N SER A 267 -11.41 1.58 -7.81
CA SER A 267 -10.05 1.06 -8.00
C SER A 267 -9.23 2.13 -8.74
N HIS A 268 -8.22 2.70 -8.08
CA HIS A 268 -7.41 3.77 -8.65
C HIS A 268 -6.53 3.17 -9.75
N LYS A 269 -7.08 3.06 -10.97
CA LYS A 269 -6.43 2.49 -12.17
C LYS A 269 -5.10 3.19 -12.56
N GLY A 270 -4.63 4.22 -11.84
CA GLY A 270 -3.42 4.99 -12.17
C GLY A 270 -2.44 5.32 -11.02
N GLY A 271 -2.69 4.87 -9.78
CA GLY A 271 -1.77 5.05 -8.65
C GLY A 271 -1.35 6.51 -8.36
N LEU A 272 -0.22 6.70 -7.68
CA LEU A 272 0.29 8.04 -7.31
C LEU A 272 0.58 8.93 -8.53
N ARG A 273 0.95 8.34 -9.67
CA ARG A 273 1.29 9.06 -10.89
C ARG A 273 0.07 9.76 -11.49
N ALA A 274 -1.10 9.11 -11.50
CA ALA A 274 -2.33 9.73 -11.97
C ALA A 274 -2.76 10.87 -11.05
N ALA A 275 -2.64 10.69 -9.74
CA ALA A 275 -2.92 11.74 -8.75
C ALA A 275 -2.00 12.96 -8.91
N ARG A 276 -0.73 12.76 -9.32
CA ARG A 276 0.24 13.84 -9.54
C ARG A 276 -0.24 14.88 -10.56
N ARG A 277 -0.95 14.45 -11.62
CA ARG A 277 -1.47 15.36 -12.66
C ARG A 277 -2.45 16.36 -12.05
N ALA A 278 -3.42 15.88 -11.28
CA ALA A 278 -4.39 16.73 -10.61
C ALA A 278 -3.74 17.63 -9.56
N VAL A 279 -2.77 17.12 -8.79
CA VAL A 279 -2.01 17.91 -7.80
C VAL A 279 -1.24 19.06 -8.47
N ARG A 280 -0.58 18.81 -9.60
CA ARG A 280 0.18 19.87 -10.30
C ARG A 280 -0.72 21.04 -10.69
N ILE A 281 -1.91 20.74 -11.20
CA ILE A 281 -2.87 21.76 -11.61
C ILE A 281 -3.41 22.50 -10.39
N LEU A 282 -3.75 21.81 -9.31
CA LEU A 282 -4.17 22.46 -8.06
C LEU A 282 -3.09 23.36 -7.46
N ASN A 283 -1.81 22.98 -7.56
CA ASN A 283 -0.70 23.83 -7.13
C ASN A 283 -0.58 25.10 -7.98
N GLN A 284 -0.86 25.01 -9.29
CA GLN A 284 -0.89 26.17 -10.20
C GLN A 284 -2.11 27.08 -9.98
N LEU A 285 -3.15 26.58 -9.31
CA LEU A 285 -4.35 27.34 -8.91
C LEU A 285 -4.27 27.87 -7.46
N ASP A 286 -3.07 27.89 -6.86
CA ASP A 286 -2.83 28.32 -5.48
C ASP A 286 -3.60 27.52 -4.41
N LYS A 287 -3.97 26.26 -4.73
CA LYS A 287 -4.66 25.33 -3.81
C LYS A 287 -3.72 24.26 -3.22
N SER A 288 -2.45 24.59 -3.04
CA SER A 288 -1.40 23.63 -2.66
C SER A 288 -1.66 22.90 -1.32
N SER A 289 -2.20 23.58 -0.31
CA SER A 289 -2.55 22.94 0.97
C SER A 289 -3.64 21.88 0.81
N GLN A 290 -4.70 22.20 0.05
CA GLN A 290 -5.80 21.28 -0.20
C GLN A 290 -5.34 20.10 -1.06
N ALA A 291 -4.50 20.35 -2.08
CA ALA A 291 -3.89 19.31 -2.89
C ALA A 291 -3.02 18.37 -2.06
N CYS A 292 -2.25 18.92 -1.13
CA CYS A 292 -1.41 18.17 -0.20
C CYS A 292 -2.25 17.22 0.66
N ASP A 293 -3.28 17.73 1.33
CA ASP A 293 -4.14 16.91 2.20
C ASP A 293 -4.84 15.78 1.44
N LEU A 294 -5.30 16.05 0.22
CA LEU A 294 -5.93 15.03 -0.63
C LEU A 294 -4.93 13.99 -1.12
N PHE A 295 -3.73 14.41 -1.52
CA PHE A 295 -2.70 13.50 -1.97
C PHE A 295 -2.21 12.59 -0.83
N LEU A 296 -2.07 13.11 0.40
CA LEU A 296 -1.76 12.29 1.57
C LEU A 296 -2.84 11.23 1.85
N LYS A 297 -4.13 11.56 1.61
CA LYS A 297 -5.21 10.55 1.69
C LYS A 297 -5.08 9.47 0.60
N VAL A 298 -4.64 9.83 -0.61
CA VAL A 298 -4.32 8.84 -1.65
C VAL A 298 -3.16 7.94 -1.18
N CYS A 299 -2.13 8.51 -0.56
CA CYS A 299 -0.99 7.77 0.00
C CYS A 299 -1.44 6.79 1.10
N SER A 300 -2.25 7.22 2.07
CA SER A 300 -2.78 6.33 3.11
C SER A 300 -3.58 5.17 2.53
N ASN A 301 -4.39 5.42 1.50
CA ASN A 301 -5.17 4.37 0.87
C ASN A 301 -4.31 3.41 0.05
N LEU A 302 -3.28 3.91 -0.62
CA LEU A 302 -2.28 3.05 -1.26
C LEU A 302 -1.62 2.14 -0.24
N LEU A 303 -1.10 2.72 0.86
CA LEU A 303 -0.43 1.96 1.91
C LEU A 303 -1.36 0.88 2.50
N LYS A 304 -2.59 1.25 2.86
CA LYS A 304 -3.60 0.30 3.37
C LYS A 304 -3.90 -0.80 2.37
N SER A 305 -4.06 -0.46 1.09
CA SER A 305 -4.31 -1.44 0.03
C SER A 305 -3.15 -2.41 -0.18
N GLN A 306 -1.89 -1.96 -0.05
CA GLN A 306 -0.73 -2.86 -0.15
C GLN A 306 -0.61 -3.76 1.08
N LEU A 307 -0.83 -3.21 2.27
CA LEU A 307 -0.72 -3.94 3.52
C LEU A 307 -1.85 -4.97 3.73
N GLN A 308 -3.04 -4.76 3.16
CA GLN A 308 -4.17 -5.69 3.30
C GLN A 308 -3.89 -7.06 2.64
N TYR A 309 -3.02 -7.11 1.61
CA TYR A 309 -2.66 -8.35 0.92
C TYR A 309 -1.61 -9.17 1.67
N VAL A 310 -0.98 -8.60 2.70
CA VAL A 310 -0.04 -9.34 3.54
C VAL A 310 -0.83 -10.28 4.43
N LYS A 311 -0.86 -11.56 4.05
CA LYS A 311 -1.48 -12.62 4.87
C LYS A 311 -0.87 -12.61 6.26
N ARG A 312 -1.74 -12.67 7.27
CA ARG A 312 -1.37 -12.73 8.69
C ARG A 312 -1.10 -14.15 9.18
N ASP A 313 -1.06 -15.11 8.26
CA ASP A 313 -0.89 -16.53 8.56
C ASP A 313 0.59 -16.92 8.59
N GLY A 314 0.95 -17.77 9.54
CA GLY A 314 2.28 -18.37 9.65
C GLY A 314 3.08 -17.88 10.86
N ALA A 315 4.40 -18.13 10.82
CA ALA A 315 5.31 -17.76 11.90
C ALA A 315 5.41 -16.23 12.04
N MET A 316 5.50 -15.75 13.29
CA MET A 316 5.62 -14.33 13.64
C MET A 316 6.72 -13.63 12.83
N SER A 317 7.93 -14.20 12.77
CA SER A 317 9.07 -13.62 12.04
C SER A 317 8.80 -13.45 10.55
N SER A 318 8.08 -14.40 9.93
CA SER A 318 7.71 -14.32 8.52
C SER A 318 6.67 -13.23 8.26
N PHE A 319 5.69 -13.09 9.14
CA PHE A 319 4.70 -12.01 9.07
C PHE A 319 5.36 -10.65 9.24
N VAL A 320 6.10 -10.42 10.32
CA VAL A 320 6.75 -9.14 10.62
C VAL A 320 7.70 -8.73 9.49
N LYS A 321 8.49 -9.67 8.96
CA LYS A 321 9.39 -9.41 7.84
C LYS A 321 8.66 -8.94 6.59
N LYS A 322 7.61 -9.65 6.17
CA LYS A 322 6.82 -9.27 4.97
C LYS A 322 6.08 -7.96 5.19
N TYR A 323 5.44 -7.81 6.34
CA TYR A 323 4.66 -6.62 6.68
C TYR A 323 5.53 -5.36 6.72
N SER A 324 6.71 -5.44 7.37
CA SER A 324 7.68 -4.36 7.41
C SER A 324 8.22 -4.05 6.01
N MET A 325 8.57 -5.05 5.21
CA MET A 325 9.09 -4.83 3.86
C MET A 325 8.08 -4.10 2.98
N VAL A 326 6.81 -4.49 3.02
CA VAL A 326 5.74 -3.82 2.24
C VAL A 326 5.52 -2.39 2.73
N PHE A 327 5.47 -2.17 4.05
CA PHE A 327 5.30 -0.83 4.62
C PHE A 327 6.45 0.11 4.20
N PHE A 328 7.70 -0.23 4.51
CA PHE A 328 8.84 0.65 4.23
C PHE A 328 9.09 0.82 2.74
N GLY A 329 8.95 -0.25 1.94
CA GLY A 329 9.07 -0.15 0.48
C GLY A 329 8.05 0.80 -0.14
N THR A 330 6.78 0.69 0.27
CA THR A 330 5.72 1.59 -0.20
C THR A 330 5.95 3.03 0.28
N THR A 331 6.39 3.21 1.53
CA THR A 331 6.71 4.54 2.07
C THR A 331 7.88 5.19 1.33
N ILE A 332 8.91 4.44 0.91
CA ILE A 332 10.01 4.95 0.08
C ILE A 332 9.48 5.43 -1.28
N GLU A 333 8.60 4.64 -1.92
CA GLU A 333 7.96 5.03 -3.18
C GLU A 333 7.14 6.32 -3.04
N ILE A 334 6.36 6.42 -1.96
CA ILE A 334 5.56 7.59 -1.63
C ILE A 334 6.46 8.81 -1.37
N THR A 335 7.53 8.65 -0.58
CA THR A 335 8.51 9.70 -0.29
C THR A 335 9.10 10.28 -1.57
N HIS A 336 9.56 9.40 -2.46
CA HIS A 336 10.15 9.81 -3.72
C HIS A 336 9.13 10.58 -4.60
N GLU A 337 7.89 10.12 -4.63
CA GLU A 337 6.83 10.73 -5.42
C GLU A 337 6.33 12.06 -4.82
N PHE A 338 6.20 12.13 -3.51
CA PHE A 338 5.70 13.29 -2.78
C PHE A 338 6.71 14.45 -2.79
N LEU A 339 7.91 14.22 -2.25
CA LEU A 339 8.89 15.28 -2.01
C LEU A 339 9.56 15.76 -3.29
N TYR A 340 9.83 14.86 -4.23
CA TYR A 340 10.63 15.20 -5.42
C TYR A 340 9.80 15.50 -6.66
N LYS A 341 8.52 15.11 -6.71
CA LYS A 341 7.70 15.25 -7.92
C LYS A 341 6.37 15.96 -7.74
N ALA A 342 5.63 15.69 -6.67
CA ALA A 342 4.32 16.31 -6.44
C ALA A 342 4.45 17.70 -5.78
N PHE A 343 5.32 17.83 -4.78
CA PHE A 343 5.52 19.06 -4.01
C PHE A 343 7.00 19.44 -3.87
N PRO A 344 7.74 19.62 -4.98
CA PRO A 344 9.14 20.03 -4.91
C PRO A 344 9.27 21.39 -4.23
N ASN A 345 10.25 21.52 -3.32
CA ASN A 345 10.59 22.78 -2.62
C ASN A 345 9.47 23.41 -1.77
N SER A 346 8.39 22.68 -1.44
CA SER A 346 7.32 23.19 -0.57
C SER A 346 7.56 22.78 0.90
N SER A 347 8.05 23.71 1.72
CA SER A 347 8.33 23.45 3.15
C SER A 347 7.06 23.14 3.97
N ALA A 348 5.93 23.78 3.64
CA ALA A 348 4.65 23.54 4.28
C ALA A 348 4.13 22.12 4.00
N CYS A 349 4.17 21.69 2.73
CA CYS A 349 3.77 20.33 2.35
C CYS A 349 4.74 19.27 2.88
N ALA A 350 6.05 19.56 2.92
CA ALA A 350 7.04 18.67 3.53
C ALA A 350 6.74 18.46 5.03
N SER A 351 6.40 19.52 5.77
CA SER A 351 5.99 19.40 7.18
C SER A 351 4.75 18.53 7.36
N ALA A 352 3.72 18.73 6.53
CA ALA A 352 2.51 17.91 6.54
C ALA A 352 2.80 16.43 6.22
N PHE A 353 3.74 16.18 5.30
CA PHE A 353 4.17 14.84 4.93
C PHE A 353 4.91 14.12 6.06
N ILE A 354 5.77 14.81 6.82
CA ILE A 354 6.42 14.22 7.99
C ILE A 354 5.38 13.86 9.06
N LEU A 355 4.41 14.74 9.34
CA LEU A 355 3.32 14.45 10.27
C LEU A 355 2.50 13.23 9.83
N TRP A 356 2.19 13.15 8.54
CA TRP A 356 1.53 11.98 7.96
C TRP A 356 2.36 10.71 8.14
N THR A 357 3.66 10.75 7.86
CA THR A 357 4.53 9.57 7.96
C THR A 357 4.62 9.07 9.41
N ILE A 358 4.67 9.98 10.39
CA ILE A 358 4.60 9.63 11.81
C ILE A 358 3.29 8.92 12.14
N GLN A 359 2.16 9.39 11.61
CA GLN A 359 0.87 8.75 11.83
C GLN A 359 0.79 7.36 11.19
N GLU A 360 1.30 7.18 9.98
CA GLU A 360 1.32 5.86 9.33
C GLU A 360 2.25 4.87 10.06
N VAL A 361 3.39 5.33 10.59
CA VAL A 361 4.25 4.51 11.48
C VAL A 361 3.49 4.12 12.75
N ASN A 362 2.68 5.02 13.33
CA ASN A 362 1.88 4.68 14.49
C ASN A 362 0.88 3.56 14.20
N ASP A 363 0.14 3.65 13.09
CA ASP A 363 -0.85 2.65 12.69
C ASP A 363 -0.18 1.30 12.38
N PHE A 364 0.98 1.34 11.71
CA PHE A 364 1.83 0.18 11.45
C PHE A 364 2.29 -0.51 12.74
N MET A 365 2.82 0.26 13.70
CA MET A 365 3.33 -0.26 14.97
C MET A 365 2.21 -0.80 15.86
N ILE A 366 0.99 -0.25 15.82
CA ILE A 366 -0.17 -0.81 16.53
C ILE A 366 -0.42 -2.26 16.10
N ILE A 367 -0.31 -2.56 14.81
CA ILE A 367 -0.52 -3.92 14.27
C ILE A 367 0.65 -4.83 14.66
N LEU A 368 1.89 -4.38 14.47
CA LEU A 368 3.06 -5.16 14.83
C LEU A 368 3.11 -5.49 16.31
N ASN A 369 2.85 -4.52 17.18
CA ASN A 369 2.85 -4.72 18.63
C ASN A 369 1.84 -5.81 19.05
N LYS A 370 0.65 -5.84 18.44
CA LYS A 370 -0.35 -6.89 18.70
C LYS A 370 0.12 -8.28 18.28
N HIS A 371 0.88 -8.39 17.20
CA HIS A 371 1.37 -9.66 16.70
C HIS A 371 2.67 -10.12 17.39
N MET A 372 3.54 -9.20 17.79
CA MET A 372 4.83 -9.50 18.41
C MET A 372 4.70 -9.79 19.91
N PHE A 373 3.91 -9.00 20.64
CA PHE A 373 3.85 -9.08 22.10
C PHE A 373 2.72 -10.00 22.59
N VAL A 374 2.69 -11.21 22.05
CA VAL A 374 1.77 -12.28 22.45
C VAL A 374 2.36 -13.05 23.66
N PRO A 375 1.54 -13.56 24.60
CA PRO A 375 2.04 -14.39 25.69
C PRO A 375 2.91 -15.54 25.19
N GLN A 376 3.98 -15.86 25.92
CA GLN A 376 4.96 -16.91 25.59
C GLN A 376 5.88 -16.65 24.40
N THR A 377 5.89 -15.44 23.84
CA THR A 377 6.90 -15.09 22.83
C THR A 377 8.30 -15.10 23.44
N SER A 378 9.24 -15.78 22.79
CA SER A 378 10.64 -15.84 23.22
C SER A 378 11.38 -14.54 22.89
N LEU A 379 12.45 -14.24 23.65
CA LEU A 379 13.29 -13.09 23.37
C LEU A 379 13.92 -13.17 21.98
N SER A 380 14.33 -14.36 21.53
CA SER A 380 14.97 -14.57 20.24
C SER A 380 14.05 -14.25 19.06
N ASN A 381 12.75 -14.54 19.18
CA ASN A 381 11.79 -14.15 18.14
C ASN A 381 11.60 -12.63 18.12
N LEU A 382 11.55 -11.98 19.29
CA LEU A 382 11.46 -10.52 19.39
C LEU A 382 12.71 -9.84 18.82
N SER A 383 13.91 -10.33 19.17
CA SER A 383 15.20 -9.81 18.71
C SER A 383 15.32 -9.90 17.18
N GLU A 384 14.95 -11.05 16.60
CA GLU A 384 14.94 -11.23 15.14
C GLU A 384 13.95 -10.27 14.45
N CYS A 385 12.72 -10.16 14.97
CA CYS A 385 11.69 -9.29 14.41
C CYS A 385 12.10 -7.82 14.44
N ILE A 386 12.61 -7.35 15.58
CA ILE A 386 13.01 -5.95 15.77
C ILE A 386 14.21 -5.60 14.91
N LYS A 387 15.18 -6.51 14.80
CA LYS A 387 16.32 -6.35 13.89
C LYS A 387 15.87 -6.15 12.44
N VAL A 388 14.84 -6.86 12.00
CA VAL A 388 14.28 -6.69 10.64
C VAL A 388 13.57 -5.34 10.49
N ILE A 389 12.79 -4.91 11.49
CA ILE A 389 12.11 -3.61 11.48
C ILE A 389 13.13 -2.47 11.40
N HIS A 390 14.15 -2.49 12.25
CA HIS A 390 15.23 -1.49 12.25
C HIS A 390 16.00 -1.48 10.95
N LYS A 391 16.32 -2.65 10.38
CA LYS A 391 16.98 -2.72 9.07
C LYS A 391 16.15 -2.01 7.99
N ASN A 392 14.85 -2.29 7.91
CA ASN A 392 13.99 -1.68 6.90
C ASN A 392 13.77 -0.18 7.16
N CYS A 393 13.75 0.26 8.42
CA CYS A 393 13.72 1.68 8.76
C CYS A 393 15.01 2.40 8.36
N GLN A 394 16.17 1.76 8.50
CA GLN A 394 17.45 2.31 8.06
C GLN A 394 17.46 2.55 6.55
N GLU A 395 16.87 1.65 5.76
CA GLU A 395 16.70 1.87 4.32
C GLU A 395 15.87 3.14 4.03
N LEU A 396 14.86 3.47 4.85
CA LEU A 396 14.11 4.72 4.74
C LEU A 396 14.95 5.95 5.13
N CYS A 397 15.83 5.82 6.13
CA CYS A 397 16.77 6.87 6.53
C CYS A 397 17.71 7.26 5.38
N ASP A 398 18.13 6.30 4.55
CA ASP A 398 18.97 6.54 3.38
C ASP A 398 18.26 7.41 2.31
N TYR A 399 16.91 7.46 2.33
CA TYR A 399 16.09 8.35 1.51
C TYR A 399 15.74 9.69 2.18
N GLY A 400 16.34 9.97 3.35
CA GLY A 400 16.25 11.25 4.06
C GLY A 400 15.14 11.34 5.11
N ILE A 401 14.55 10.20 5.51
CA ILE A 401 13.52 10.16 6.55
C ILE A 401 13.94 9.23 7.67
N ASP A 402 14.34 9.81 8.80
CA ASP A 402 14.65 9.06 10.01
C ASP A 402 13.44 9.02 10.96
N LEU A 403 12.90 7.82 11.16
CA LEU A 403 11.77 7.54 12.05
C LEU A 403 12.11 6.45 13.07
N GLN A 404 13.39 6.10 13.24
CA GLN A 404 13.79 5.04 14.15
C GLN A 404 13.41 5.39 15.60
N PHE A 405 13.57 6.66 15.99
CA PHE A 405 13.18 7.15 17.31
C PHE A 405 11.69 6.89 17.64
N GLN A 406 10.81 6.99 16.63
CA GLN A 406 9.37 6.79 16.81
C GLN A 406 9.05 5.31 17.02
N ILE A 407 9.70 4.43 16.27
CA ILE A 407 9.59 2.98 16.42
C ILE A 407 10.11 2.55 17.79
N ASP A 408 11.29 3.03 18.18
CA ASP A 408 11.91 2.73 19.48
C ASP A 408 11.04 3.20 20.64
N GLY A 409 10.46 4.40 20.53
CA GLY A 409 9.51 4.93 21.51
C GLY A 409 8.28 4.03 21.68
N GLN A 410 7.73 3.50 20.59
CA GLN A 410 6.59 2.56 20.63
C GLN A 410 6.95 1.17 21.16
N LEU A 411 8.19 0.71 20.94
CA LEU A 411 8.66 -0.60 21.41
C LEU A 411 9.08 -0.59 22.89
N ARG A 412 9.45 0.57 23.44
CA ARG A 412 10.04 0.70 24.78
C ARG A 412 9.21 0.04 25.90
N ILE A 413 7.94 0.42 26.02
CA ILE A 413 7.04 -0.07 27.06
C ILE A 413 6.78 -1.59 26.92
N PRO A 414 6.33 -2.10 25.76
CA PRO A 414 6.07 -3.53 25.62
C PRO A 414 7.35 -4.37 25.76
N LEU A 415 8.50 -3.91 25.25
CA LEU A 415 9.78 -4.59 25.47
C LEU A 415 10.18 -4.64 26.94
N THR A 416 10.05 -3.53 27.67
CA THR A 416 10.37 -3.49 29.11
C THR A 416 9.55 -4.53 29.86
N LYS A 417 8.26 -4.67 29.54
CA LYS A 417 7.39 -5.69 30.13
C LYS A 417 7.84 -7.10 29.75
N SER A 418 8.05 -7.38 28.47
CA SER A 418 8.46 -8.70 28.00
C SER A 418 9.81 -9.14 28.53
N ILE A 419 10.78 -8.23 28.62
CA ILE A 419 12.11 -8.47 29.20
C ILE A 419 11.97 -8.88 30.67
N ASN A 420 11.14 -8.18 31.45
CA ASN A 420 10.88 -8.56 32.84
C ASN A 420 10.19 -9.93 32.97
N ASP A 421 9.18 -10.21 32.13
CA ASP A 421 8.51 -11.52 32.12
C ASP A 421 9.49 -12.66 31.77
N ILE A 422 10.38 -12.43 30.79
CA ILE A 422 11.41 -13.38 30.36
C ILE A 422 12.45 -13.58 31.45
N LYS A 423 12.84 -12.52 32.16
CA LYS A 423 13.75 -12.59 33.31
C LYS A 423 13.20 -13.52 34.39
N GLU A 424 11.96 -13.30 34.83
CA GLU A 424 11.33 -14.13 35.88
C GLU A 424 11.24 -15.61 35.44
N LYS A 425 10.74 -15.87 34.23
CA LYS A 425 10.66 -17.23 33.67
C LYS A 425 12.02 -17.91 33.56
N THR A 426 13.04 -17.18 33.13
CA THR A 426 14.40 -17.72 32.99
C THR A 426 14.97 -18.09 34.35
N ILE A 427 14.77 -17.24 35.37
CA ILE A 427 15.18 -17.52 36.74
C ILE A 427 14.45 -18.76 37.30
N GLU A 428 13.14 -18.88 37.08
CA GLU A 428 12.36 -20.07 37.48
C GLU A 428 12.91 -21.36 36.84
N VAL A 429 13.13 -21.34 35.53
CA VAL A 429 13.67 -22.49 34.78
C VAL A 429 15.07 -22.86 35.27
N ILE A 430 15.91 -21.88 35.58
CA ILE A 430 17.25 -22.12 36.15
C ILE A 430 17.13 -22.71 37.56
N LYS A 431 16.23 -22.19 38.41
CA LYS A 431 16.01 -22.70 39.78
C LYS A 431 15.50 -24.14 39.81
N MET A 432 14.66 -24.53 38.85
CA MET A 432 14.22 -25.92 38.72
C MET A 432 15.38 -26.88 38.47
N ARG A 433 16.42 -26.46 37.73
CA ARG A 433 17.61 -27.29 37.50
C ARG A 433 18.51 -27.42 38.72
N PHE A 434 18.41 -26.51 39.68
CA PHE A 434 19.20 -26.56 40.92
C PHE A 434 18.87 -27.76 41.80
N SER A 435 17.61 -28.20 41.81
CA SER A 435 17.19 -29.38 42.58
C SER A 435 17.58 -30.70 41.90
N GLU A 436 17.79 -30.68 40.58
CA GLU A 436 18.20 -31.83 39.78
C GLU A 436 19.72 -32.04 39.75
N ASP A 437 20.49 -31.01 40.09
CA ASP A 437 21.95 -31.03 40.00
C ASP A 437 22.57 -31.85 41.13
N LYS A 438 23.37 -32.84 40.72
CA LYS A 438 24.05 -33.80 41.60
C LYS A 438 25.53 -33.46 41.80
N TRP A 439 26.00 -32.33 41.26
CA TRP A 439 27.40 -31.91 41.32
C TRP A 439 28.38 -32.98 40.83
N LYS A 440 28.06 -33.66 39.72
CA LYS A 440 28.95 -34.65 39.10
C LYS A 440 29.50 -34.12 37.77
N PRO A 441 30.75 -34.50 37.40
CA PRO A 441 31.26 -34.24 36.06
C PRO A 441 30.28 -34.75 34.99
N PHE A 442 30.12 -34.01 33.92
CA PHE A 442 29.15 -34.34 32.89
C PHE A 442 29.67 -35.48 32.00
N ASN A 443 28.94 -36.60 31.99
CA ASN A 443 29.22 -37.74 31.12
C ASN A 443 28.52 -37.57 29.76
N LEU A 444 29.31 -37.41 28.72
CA LEU A 444 28.86 -37.26 27.33
C LEU A 444 28.81 -38.59 26.58
N LYS A 445 28.99 -39.72 27.27
CA LYS A 445 28.93 -41.11 26.79
C LYS A 445 29.98 -41.49 25.74
N THR A 446 30.37 -40.57 24.87
CA THR A 446 31.24 -40.79 23.71
C THR A 446 32.18 -39.61 23.50
N LYS A 447 33.34 -39.89 22.90
CA LYS A 447 34.34 -38.88 22.51
C LYS A 447 33.78 -37.85 21.54
N GLN A 448 32.99 -38.29 20.56
CA GLN A 448 32.37 -37.41 19.58
C GLN A 448 31.43 -36.37 20.22
N GLN A 449 30.65 -36.74 21.24
CA GLN A 449 29.76 -35.79 21.92
C GLN A 449 30.53 -34.77 22.77
N ARG A 450 31.67 -35.18 23.35
CA ARG A 450 32.61 -34.26 24.01
C ARG A 450 33.21 -33.27 23.03
N ASP A 451 33.73 -33.77 21.91
CA ASP A 451 34.37 -32.93 20.90
C ASP A 451 33.39 -31.91 20.31
N LYS A 452 32.10 -32.27 20.16
CA LYS A 452 31.04 -31.32 19.76
C LYS A 452 30.86 -30.17 20.75
N ILE A 453 30.93 -30.43 22.07
CA ILE A 453 30.82 -29.35 23.07
C ILE A 453 32.05 -28.45 23.03
N ILE A 454 33.24 -29.04 22.86
CA ILE A 454 34.47 -28.26 22.72
C ILE A 454 34.37 -27.34 21.51
N GLU A 455 34.00 -27.89 20.34
CA GLU A 455 33.80 -27.14 19.10
C GLU A 455 32.76 -26.02 19.26
N GLU A 456 31.63 -26.30 19.92
CA GLU A 456 30.61 -25.30 20.21
C GLU A 456 31.15 -24.13 21.05
N TYR A 457 31.91 -24.42 22.12
CA TYR A 457 32.51 -23.38 22.95
C TYR A 457 33.65 -22.65 22.24
N THR A 458 34.42 -23.34 21.40
CA THR A 458 35.42 -22.70 20.55
C THR A 458 34.74 -21.74 19.56
N ASN A 459 33.59 -22.10 19.00
CA ASN A 459 32.78 -21.23 18.13
C ASN A 459 32.20 -20.02 18.89
N TYR A 460 31.90 -20.17 20.18
CA TYR A 460 31.57 -19.02 21.05
C TYR A 460 32.79 -18.16 21.38
N GLY A 461 34.02 -18.60 21.10
CA GLY A 461 35.24 -17.84 21.35
C GLY A 461 35.99 -18.22 22.65
N PHE A 462 35.73 -19.42 23.20
CA PHE A 462 36.49 -19.97 24.32
C PHE A 462 37.70 -20.77 23.83
N SER A 463 38.92 -20.34 24.16
CA SER A 463 40.16 -20.98 23.70
C SER A 463 40.62 -22.18 24.53
N ASN A 464 40.28 -22.22 25.83
CA ASN A 464 40.85 -23.21 26.77
C ASN A 464 39.79 -24.14 27.39
N ILE A 465 38.67 -24.40 26.71
CA ILE A 465 37.63 -25.31 27.27
C ILE A 465 38.14 -26.75 27.42
N GLU A 466 39.09 -27.15 26.58
CA GLU A 466 39.71 -28.48 26.58
C GLU A 466 40.41 -28.83 27.91
N SER A 467 40.84 -27.83 28.69
CA SER A 467 41.47 -28.06 29.99
C SER A 467 40.52 -28.67 31.02
N TYR A 468 39.21 -28.65 30.76
CA TYR A 468 38.19 -29.27 31.60
C TYR A 468 37.91 -30.73 31.20
N ASN A 469 38.57 -31.28 30.18
CA ASN A 469 38.37 -32.67 29.78
C ASN A 469 38.89 -33.65 30.83
N LYS A 470 38.12 -34.72 31.09
CA LYS A 470 38.55 -35.86 31.90
C LYS A 470 38.41 -37.15 31.10
N GLY A 471 39.50 -37.56 30.47
CA GLY A 471 39.50 -38.72 29.57
C GLY A 471 38.64 -38.49 28.33
N ASP A 472 38.13 -39.58 27.74
CA ASP A 472 37.49 -39.51 26.42
C ASP A 472 36.02 -39.06 26.42
N SER A 473 35.30 -39.16 27.54
CA SER A 473 33.84 -38.95 27.56
C SER A 473 33.32 -38.00 28.63
N TRP A 474 34.19 -37.42 29.45
CA TRP A 474 33.78 -36.57 30.58
C TRP A 474 34.33 -35.16 30.47
N ILE A 475 33.57 -34.20 31.00
CA ILE A 475 34.00 -32.83 31.24
C ILE A 475 33.84 -32.54 32.74
N MET A 476 34.83 -31.87 33.33
CA MET A 476 34.87 -31.43 34.74
C MET A 476 33.95 -30.22 35.02
N LEU A 477 32.87 -30.11 34.24
CA LEU A 477 31.76 -29.18 34.43
C LEU A 477 30.48 -29.99 34.57
N THR A 478 29.52 -29.49 35.36
CA THR A 478 28.23 -30.17 35.50
C THR A 478 27.34 -29.92 34.27
N GLN A 479 26.39 -30.81 34.04
CA GLN A 479 25.38 -30.62 32.99
C GLN A 479 24.59 -29.31 33.20
N ASN A 480 24.32 -28.96 34.46
CA ASN A 480 23.63 -27.73 34.83
C ASN A 480 24.47 -26.49 34.47
N THR A 481 25.77 -26.48 34.76
CA THR A 481 26.69 -25.40 34.38
C THR A 481 26.74 -25.22 32.86
N ILE A 482 26.90 -26.29 32.09
CA ILE A 482 26.89 -26.23 30.61
C ILE A 482 25.54 -25.74 30.05
N THR A 483 24.43 -26.13 30.67
CA THR A 483 23.10 -25.70 30.24
C THR A 483 22.85 -24.23 30.58
N PHE A 484 23.31 -23.78 31.74
CA PHE A 484 23.23 -22.39 32.16
C PHE A 484 24.02 -21.47 31.23
N THR A 485 25.27 -21.77 30.92
CA THR A 485 26.11 -20.95 30.03
C THR A 485 25.51 -20.82 28.63
N ARG A 486 24.98 -21.91 28.05
CA ARG A 486 24.24 -21.86 26.77
C ARG A 486 23.02 -20.94 26.84
N THR A 487 22.21 -21.13 27.88
CA THR A 487 20.99 -20.32 28.10
C THR A 487 21.34 -18.84 28.25
N TYR A 488 22.39 -18.54 29.03
CA TYR A 488 22.84 -17.18 29.30
C TYR A 488 23.45 -16.51 28.06
N LEU A 489 24.24 -17.23 27.26
CA LEU A 489 24.81 -16.68 26.01
C LEU A 489 23.72 -16.34 25.00
N LEU A 490 22.73 -17.21 24.84
CA LEU A 490 21.58 -16.92 23.98
C LEU A 490 20.86 -15.65 24.45
N LEU A 491 20.54 -15.59 25.74
CA LEU A 491 19.87 -14.44 26.37
C LEU A 491 20.70 -13.15 26.20
N LEU A 492 22.01 -13.20 26.42
CA LEU A 492 22.93 -12.09 26.24
C LEU A 492 22.90 -11.59 24.80
N ASN A 493 23.08 -12.47 23.82
CA ASN A 493 23.09 -12.09 22.41
C ASN A 493 21.76 -11.44 21.98
N ASP A 494 20.64 -12.00 22.41
CA ASP A 494 19.31 -11.42 22.14
C ASP A 494 19.13 -10.05 22.79
N CYS A 495 19.59 -9.89 24.04
CA CYS A 495 19.59 -8.60 24.73
C CYS A 495 20.47 -7.56 24.04
N LEU A 496 21.64 -7.95 23.51
CA LEU A 496 22.55 -7.05 22.81
C LEU A 496 21.98 -6.56 21.48
N VAL A 497 21.19 -7.37 20.78
CA VAL A 497 20.44 -6.93 19.58
C VAL A 497 19.38 -5.89 19.93
N LEU A 498 18.77 -5.99 21.12
CA LEU A 498 17.73 -5.07 21.61
C LEU A 498 18.29 -3.88 22.40
N TYR A 499 19.61 -3.76 22.50
CA TYR A 499 20.24 -2.78 23.36
C TYR A 499 20.01 -1.36 22.84
N SER A 500 19.44 -0.51 23.69
CA SER A 500 19.32 0.93 23.48
C SER A 500 19.53 1.65 24.80
N THR A 501 19.84 2.95 24.76
CA THR A 501 20.02 3.77 25.98
C THR A 501 18.79 3.73 26.89
N ASP A 502 17.61 3.62 26.31
CA ASP A 502 16.34 3.55 27.03
C ASP A 502 16.06 2.19 27.69
N LEU A 503 16.60 1.10 27.12
CA LEU A 503 16.43 -0.27 27.63
C LEU A 503 17.62 -0.76 28.45
N ALA A 504 18.75 -0.04 28.44
CA ALA A 504 20.00 -0.43 29.07
C ALA A 504 19.82 -0.88 30.53
N ASN A 505 19.14 -0.10 31.37
CA ASN A 505 18.92 -0.44 32.77
C ASN A 505 18.13 -1.74 32.96
N VAL A 506 17.12 -1.98 32.13
CA VAL A 506 16.25 -3.16 32.23
C VAL A 506 17.00 -4.41 31.77
N ILE A 507 17.76 -4.29 30.67
CA ILE A 507 18.63 -5.35 30.16
C ILE A 507 19.71 -5.68 31.20
N ASP A 508 20.34 -4.66 31.78
CA ASP A 508 21.40 -4.83 32.76
C ASP A 508 20.89 -5.53 34.03
N GLN A 509 19.70 -5.15 34.49
CA GLN A 509 19.04 -5.80 35.60
C GLN A 509 18.71 -7.27 35.30
N LEU A 510 18.17 -7.57 34.11
CA LEU A 510 17.91 -8.94 33.67
C LEU A 510 19.18 -9.78 33.67
N LEU A 511 20.24 -9.28 33.03
CA LEU A 511 21.51 -10.00 32.88
C LEU A 511 22.19 -10.22 34.23
N TYR A 512 22.11 -9.25 35.15
CA TYR A 512 22.61 -9.38 36.51
C TYR A 512 21.82 -10.42 37.31
N GLU A 513 20.49 -10.31 37.38
CA GLU A 513 19.67 -11.17 38.25
C GLU A 513 19.72 -12.64 37.81
N VAL A 514 19.70 -12.91 36.50
CA VAL A 514 19.82 -14.27 35.95
C VAL A 514 21.17 -14.88 36.31
N PHE A 515 22.26 -14.11 36.17
CA PHE A 515 23.61 -14.60 36.50
C PHE A 515 23.81 -14.78 38.00
N ALA A 516 23.33 -13.82 38.80
CA ALA A 516 23.39 -13.84 40.25
C ALA A 516 22.61 -15.02 40.84
N ALA A 517 21.48 -15.42 40.23
CA ALA A 517 20.73 -16.60 40.65
C ALA A 517 21.60 -17.88 40.60
N HIS A 518 22.37 -18.06 39.52
CA HIS A 518 23.29 -19.21 39.39
C HIS A 518 24.47 -19.11 40.36
N CYS A 519 25.05 -17.91 40.54
CA CYS A 519 26.15 -17.72 41.49
C CYS A 519 25.73 -17.96 42.95
N ASN A 520 24.53 -17.51 43.32
CA ASN A 520 23.94 -17.78 44.64
C ASN A 520 23.71 -19.27 44.88
N TYR A 521 23.33 -20.02 43.84
CA TYR A 521 23.23 -21.48 43.93
C TYR A 521 24.59 -22.14 44.20
N ILE A 522 25.63 -21.77 43.46
CA ILE A 522 27.00 -22.26 43.70
C ILE A 522 27.44 -21.94 45.15
N LYS A 523 27.25 -20.69 45.59
CA LYS A 523 27.57 -20.22 46.94
C LYS A 523 26.83 -21.00 48.04
N SER A 524 25.56 -21.31 47.82
CA SER A 524 24.73 -22.08 48.74
C SER A 524 25.15 -23.55 48.77
N SER A 525 25.47 -24.13 47.61
CA SER A 525 25.94 -25.52 47.50
C SER A 525 27.28 -25.75 48.20
N MET A 526 28.21 -24.81 48.16
CA MET A 526 29.48 -24.91 48.91
C MET A 526 29.28 -24.93 50.43
N LYS A 527 28.20 -24.33 50.94
CA LYS A 527 27.88 -24.33 52.38
C LYS A 527 27.00 -25.52 52.78
N ASN A 528 26.50 -26.28 51.79
CA ASN A 528 25.57 -27.37 52.03
C ASN A 528 26.32 -28.61 52.53
N LYS A 529 25.91 -29.14 53.69
CA LYS A 529 26.50 -30.32 54.31
C LYS A 529 26.38 -31.58 53.43
N ASN A 530 25.41 -31.62 52.51
CA ASN A 530 25.22 -32.75 51.61
C ASN A 530 26.29 -32.84 50.51
N PHE A 531 27.00 -31.74 50.21
CA PHE A 531 27.96 -31.65 49.11
C PHE A 531 29.42 -31.51 49.57
N VAL A 532 29.73 -31.90 50.82
CA VAL A 532 31.10 -31.80 51.36
C VAL A 532 32.11 -32.58 50.51
N ASN A 533 31.71 -33.71 49.94
CA ASN A 533 32.58 -34.52 49.07
C ASN A 533 32.71 -33.96 47.64
N ASP A 534 31.82 -33.05 47.24
CA ASP A 534 31.74 -32.48 45.90
C ASP A 534 32.33 -31.06 45.84
N ILE A 535 32.96 -30.57 46.92
CA ILE A 535 33.53 -29.21 46.99
C ILE A 535 34.49 -28.95 45.82
N ASN A 536 35.35 -29.91 45.46
CA ASN A 536 36.32 -29.73 44.38
C ASN A 536 35.66 -29.47 43.01
N ILE A 537 34.59 -30.20 42.69
CA ILE A 537 33.86 -30.01 41.42
C ILE A 537 33.02 -28.73 41.48
N ILE A 538 32.43 -28.39 42.63
CA ILE A 538 31.75 -27.10 42.82
C ILE A 538 32.73 -25.93 42.60
N THR A 539 33.93 -25.97 43.19
CA THR A 539 34.98 -24.96 43.01
C THR A 539 35.46 -24.87 41.56
N THR A 540 35.58 -26.00 40.88
CA THR A 540 35.96 -26.04 39.45
C THR A 540 34.92 -25.32 38.57
N ASN A 541 33.63 -25.61 38.79
CA ASN A 541 32.53 -24.94 38.07
C ASN A 541 32.42 -23.46 38.44
N ALA A 542 32.65 -23.11 39.71
CA ALA A 542 32.68 -21.73 40.19
C ALA A 542 33.74 -20.88 39.47
N ARG A 543 34.97 -21.39 39.36
CA ARG A 543 36.06 -20.72 38.61
C ARG A 543 35.71 -20.57 37.14
N PHE A 544 35.18 -21.63 36.53
CA PHE A 544 34.74 -21.55 35.13
C PHE A 544 33.71 -20.44 34.92
N ILE A 545 32.66 -20.38 35.75
CA ILE A 545 31.60 -19.39 35.64
C ILE A 545 32.10 -17.95 35.89
N LEU A 546 32.89 -17.72 36.96
CA LEU A 546 33.27 -16.36 37.36
C LEU A 546 34.52 -15.81 36.66
N ASP A 547 35.51 -16.66 36.38
CA ASP A 547 36.79 -16.19 35.84
C ASP A 547 36.78 -16.21 34.32
N ILE A 548 36.23 -17.28 33.74
CA ILE A 548 36.27 -17.51 32.29
C ILE A 548 34.97 -17.01 31.64
N PHE A 549 33.83 -17.56 32.04
CA PHE A 549 32.55 -17.30 31.39
C PHE A 549 32.08 -15.84 31.57
N LEU A 550 32.09 -15.33 32.81
CA LEU A 550 31.73 -13.92 33.09
C LEU A 550 32.63 -12.93 32.34
N SER A 551 33.95 -13.18 32.29
CA SER A 551 34.90 -12.35 31.55
C SER A 551 34.63 -12.38 30.04
N HIS A 552 34.20 -13.51 29.50
CA HIS A 552 33.80 -13.63 28.10
C HIS A 552 32.51 -12.85 27.80
N CYS A 553 31.46 -13.04 28.61
CA CYS A 553 30.20 -12.29 28.49
C CYS A 553 30.44 -10.78 28.56
N PHE A 554 31.35 -10.34 29.44
CA PHE A 554 31.74 -8.94 29.54
C PHE A 554 32.40 -8.42 28.25
N LYS A 555 33.32 -9.19 27.66
CA LYS A 555 33.93 -8.80 26.36
C LYS A 555 32.88 -8.61 25.29
N LEU A 556 31.95 -9.57 25.14
CA LEU A 556 30.83 -9.46 24.18
C LEU A 556 29.98 -8.22 24.44
N TYR A 557 29.58 -8.01 25.69
CA TYR A 557 28.77 -6.84 26.07
C TYR A 557 29.50 -5.52 25.77
N SER A 558 30.78 -5.41 26.13
CA SER A 558 31.57 -4.19 25.90
C SER A 558 31.80 -3.91 24.42
N ALA A 559 31.98 -4.95 23.60
CA ALA A 559 32.15 -4.82 22.17
C ALA A 559 30.88 -4.31 21.47
N SER A 560 29.70 -4.77 21.91
CA SER A 560 28.42 -4.38 21.33
C SER A 560 27.90 -3.03 21.82
N THR A 561 28.12 -2.69 23.09
CA THR A 561 27.58 -1.46 23.70
C THR A 561 28.55 -0.28 23.68
N GLY A 562 29.84 -0.53 23.42
CA GLY A 562 30.90 0.48 23.59
C GLY A 562 31.19 0.84 25.05
N ASN A 563 30.46 0.27 26.02
CA ASN A 563 30.65 0.53 27.44
C ASN A 563 31.67 -0.44 28.03
N ALA A 564 32.88 0.07 28.27
CA ALA A 564 33.99 -0.69 28.85
C ALA A 564 33.82 -1.03 30.34
N ASN A 565 32.77 -0.54 31.02
CA ASN A 565 32.56 -0.82 32.45
C ASN A 565 31.08 -1.06 32.79
N PRO A 566 30.52 -2.23 32.41
CA PRO A 566 29.20 -2.64 32.84
C PRO A 566 29.26 -2.87 34.33
N GLN A 567 28.51 -2.06 35.05
CA GLN A 567 28.26 -2.18 36.48
C GLN A 567 27.95 -3.63 36.89
N ILE A 568 27.33 -4.41 35.99
CA ILE A 568 27.06 -5.85 36.14
C ILE A 568 28.33 -6.66 36.41
N HIS A 569 29.36 -6.54 35.57
CA HIS A 569 30.58 -7.36 35.69
C HIS A 569 31.34 -7.03 36.98
N THR A 570 31.47 -5.74 37.30
CA THR A 570 32.13 -5.28 38.53
C THR A 570 31.34 -5.70 39.77
N ARG A 571 30.00 -5.60 39.74
CA ARG A 571 29.12 -6.02 40.83
C ARG A 571 29.13 -7.53 41.05
N LEU A 572 29.07 -8.33 39.98
CA LEU A 572 29.16 -9.79 40.09
C LEU A 572 30.53 -10.24 40.60
N LYS A 573 31.62 -9.62 40.12
CA LYS A 573 32.97 -9.92 40.63
C LYS A 573 33.16 -9.48 42.08
N SER A 574 32.63 -8.34 42.51
CA SER A 574 32.75 -7.94 43.91
C SER A 574 31.92 -8.82 44.86
N GLU A 575 30.72 -9.22 44.44
CA GLU A 575 29.79 -9.99 45.26
C GLU A 575 30.12 -11.50 45.30
N PHE A 576 30.66 -12.04 44.21
CA PHE A 576 30.91 -13.48 44.03
C PHE A 576 32.36 -13.84 43.72
N GLY A 577 33.24 -12.90 43.37
CA GLY A 577 34.64 -13.18 43.04
C GLY A 577 35.49 -13.70 44.21
N ILE A 578 34.97 -13.64 45.45
CA ILE A 578 35.56 -14.24 46.65
C ILE A 578 34.82 -15.55 46.95
N ILE A 579 34.85 -16.51 46.03
CA ILE A 579 34.55 -17.89 46.40
C ILE A 579 35.82 -18.44 47.05
N PRO A 580 35.78 -18.81 48.36
CA PRO A 580 36.99 -19.11 49.11
C PRO A 580 37.77 -20.23 48.43
N THR A 581 38.96 -19.88 47.96
CA THR A 581 40.00 -20.80 47.56
C THR A 581 40.49 -21.53 48.81
N GLN A 582 39.86 -22.65 49.18
CA GLN A 582 40.62 -23.65 49.91
C GLN A 582 41.63 -24.23 48.93
N ASN A 583 42.90 -24.07 49.26
CA ASN A 583 44.05 -24.51 48.49
C ASN A 583 43.84 -25.92 47.95
N ILE A 584 43.69 -26.05 46.63
CA ILE A 584 43.97 -27.31 45.94
C ILE A 584 45.49 -27.39 45.79
N THR A 585 46.18 -27.61 46.91
CA THR A 585 47.51 -28.20 46.90
C THR A 585 47.33 -29.69 47.14
N GLY A 586 47.24 -30.46 46.07
CA GLY A 586 47.16 -31.91 46.14
C GLY A 586 46.55 -32.52 44.89
N TYR A 587 47.42 -33.07 44.05
CA TYR A 587 47.15 -33.91 42.88
C TYR A 587 46.66 -33.18 41.62
N ILE A 588 47.63 -32.56 40.94
CA ILE A 588 47.70 -32.55 39.47
C ILE A 588 48.30 -33.89 39.04
#